data_AF-A0A6N7GL13-F1
#
_entry.id   AF-A0A6N7GL13-F1
#
_cell.length_a   1.000
_cell.length_b   1.000
_cell.length_c   1.000
_cell.angle_alpha   90.00
_cell.angle_beta   90.00
_cell.angle_gamma   90.00
#
_symmetry.space_group_name_H-M   'P 1'
#
loop_
_entity.id
_entity.type
_entity.pdbx_description
1 polymer ?
#
loop_
_entity_poly.entity_id
_entity_poly.type
_entity_poly.pdbx_seq_one_letter_code
_entity_poly.pdbx_strand_id
1 'polypeptide(L)'
;MVAGAVAAWQAGVPWWAAAGGLAGTAAASRVSAKRAAHAGRLRLDESDPLAAVRVQAQRAGGGAFIGLDAGGRGGIVHAPTESAVLVLGPPRRGKSTSVVIPSVLTAPGAVVSTSTKPDVLMATAPARSRYGTVWAFDPTGQADLPDGVRRLRWSPLDAAGDWGAAKRIAAAMVGASPAAKGTRHESHWTSRAAALLGPLLYAAASVRLQMRDVVGWVLSGDVETADLILEWAADRGDADADLARMVLGGVQRAADQERQSIWSATADVIDVYTTGQALDSCERSNWEPHQ
;
A
#
# COMPACT_ATOMS: atom_id res chain seq x y z
N MET A 1 11.74 -1.87 -6.03
CA MET A 1 11.45 -2.26 -4.62
C MET A 1 10.34 -3.29 -4.69
N VAL A 2 10.58 -4.55 -4.33
CA VAL A 2 9.52 -5.58 -4.40
C VAL A 2 8.46 -5.28 -3.33
N ALA A 3 7.18 -5.38 -3.69
CA ALA A 3 6.04 -5.11 -2.81
C ALA A 3 5.04 -6.28 -2.90
N GLY A 4 5.43 -7.45 -2.37
CA GLY A 4 4.70 -8.72 -2.47
C GLY A 4 3.35 -8.77 -1.73
N ALA A 5 2.36 -8.03 -2.21
CA ALA A 5 1.02 -7.90 -1.65
C ALA A 5 0.18 -9.19 -1.76
N VAL A 6 0.40 -10.15 -0.85
CA VAL A 6 -0.40 -11.38 -0.73
C VAL A 6 -1.82 -11.07 -0.25
N ALA A 7 -2.78 -10.91 -1.18
CA ALA A 7 -4.19 -10.72 -0.88
C ALA A 7 -5.05 -11.90 -1.36
N ALA A 8 -5.55 -12.71 -0.43
CA ALA A 8 -6.57 -13.73 -0.70
C ALA A 8 -7.87 -13.32 0.01
N TRP A 9 -8.92 -13.05 -0.75
CA TRP A 9 -10.15 -12.40 -0.28
C TRP A 9 -11.27 -13.42 0.00
N GLN A 10 -12.13 -13.10 0.96
CA GLN A 10 -13.48 -13.67 1.11
C GLN A 10 -14.41 -12.50 1.44
N ALA A 11 -15.63 -12.54 0.90
CA ALA A 11 -16.42 -11.34 0.67
C ALA A 11 -16.96 -10.66 1.94
N GLY A 12 -16.90 -9.33 1.94
CA GLY A 12 -17.80 -8.46 2.70
C GLY A 12 -17.22 -7.75 3.93
N VAL A 13 -16.46 -6.66 3.73
CA VAL A 13 -16.60 -5.31 4.36
C VAL A 13 -15.71 -4.33 3.55
N PRO A 14 -16.18 -3.13 3.14
CA PRO A 14 -15.35 -2.14 2.43
C PRO A 14 -14.29 -1.47 3.33
N TRP A 15 -13.06 -1.35 2.83
CA TRP A 15 -11.90 -0.85 3.57
C TRP A 15 -11.85 0.67 3.80
N TRP A 16 -12.71 1.46 3.14
CA TRP A 16 -12.72 2.93 3.25
C TRP A 16 -13.28 3.45 4.58
N ALA A 17 -13.91 2.60 5.40
CA ALA A 17 -14.51 2.96 6.69
C ALA A 17 -13.50 3.27 7.83
N ALA A 18 -12.19 3.11 7.60
CA ALA A 18 -11.15 3.26 8.64
C ALA A 18 -10.25 4.51 8.48
N ALA A 19 -10.61 5.47 7.63
CA ALA A 19 -9.85 6.71 7.42
C ALA A 19 -10.22 7.81 8.43
N GLY A 20 -10.01 7.56 9.73
CA GLY A 20 -10.41 8.46 10.82
C GLY A 20 -9.37 8.61 11.93
N GLY A 21 -8.44 9.55 11.76
CA GLY A 21 -7.69 10.23 12.84
C GLY A 21 -6.91 9.39 13.86
N LEU A 22 -5.59 9.29 13.69
CA LEU A 22 -4.66 8.88 14.75
C LEU A 22 -3.60 9.94 15.04
N ALA A 23 -3.97 10.94 15.83
CA ALA A 23 -3.01 11.65 16.68
C ALA A 23 -2.88 10.84 17.98
N GLY A 24 -1.78 10.09 18.13
CA GLY A 24 -1.56 9.16 19.24
C GLY A 24 -0.14 9.24 19.78
N THR A 25 0.01 9.46 21.08
CA THR A 25 1.29 9.63 21.75
C THR A 25 2.11 8.33 21.80
N ALA A 26 3.40 8.43 21.50
CA ALA A 26 4.32 7.29 21.52
C ALA A 26 4.66 6.86 22.96
N ALA A 27 3.88 5.93 23.52
CA ALA A 27 4.20 5.25 24.77
C ALA A 27 5.00 3.96 24.48
N ALA A 28 6.27 3.94 24.87
CA ALA A 28 7.10 2.73 24.79
C ALA A 28 6.63 1.68 25.81
N SER A 29 5.72 0.81 25.40
CA SER A 29 5.23 -0.29 26.22
C SER A 29 6.16 -1.51 26.11
N ARG A 30 6.70 -1.96 27.24
CA ARG A 30 7.03 -3.38 27.40
C ARG A 30 5.71 -4.13 27.35
N VAL A 31 5.59 -5.13 26.47
CA VAL A 31 4.40 -6.01 26.43
C VAL A 31 4.38 -6.84 27.72
N SER A 32 3.74 -6.29 28.76
CA SER A 32 3.26 -7.09 29.88
C SER A 32 2.25 -8.08 29.32
N ALA A 33 2.45 -9.38 29.58
CA ALA A 33 1.62 -10.47 29.08
C ALA A 33 0.20 -10.54 29.73
N LYS A 34 -0.40 -9.39 30.04
CA LYS A 34 -1.74 -9.27 30.66
C LYS A 34 -2.91 -9.38 29.65
N ARG A 35 -2.63 -9.47 28.34
CA ARG A 35 -3.65 -9.64 27.27
C ARG A 35 -3.20 -10.58 26.13
N ALA A 36 -2.32 -11.54 26.41
CA ALA A 36 -2.03 -12.61 25.47
C ALA A 36 -3.10 -13.71 25.60
N ALA A 37 -3.81 -14.04 24.53
CA ALA A 37 -4.73 -15.17 24.51
C ALA A 37 -3.90 -16.47 24.36
N HIS A 38 -4.06 -17.40 25.31
CA HIS A 38 -3.34 -18.68 25.30
C HIS A 38 -4.25 -19.78 24.75
N ALA A 39 -4.02 -20.20 23.50
CA ALA A 39 -4.64 -21.41 22.97
C ALA A 39 -3.90 -22.65 23.49
N GLY A 40 -4.66 -23.71 23.80
CA GLY A 40 -4.13 -24.96 24.37
C GLY A 40 -3.16 -25.71 23.46
N ARG A 41 -2.69 -26.87 23.94
CA ARG A 41 -1.68 -27.71 23.29
C ARG A 41 -2.02 -27.98 21.81
N LEU A 42 -1.07 -27.68 20.92
CA LEU A 42 -1.16 -28.01 19.49
C LEU A 42 -1.44 -29.50 19.29
N ARG A 43 -2.63 -29.82 18.75
CA ARG A 43 -2.91 -31.09 18.08
C ARG A 43 -2.83 -30.82 16.59
N LEU A 44 -1.77 -31.31 15.95
CA LEU A 44 -1.65 -31.31 14.51
C LEU A 44 -2.45 -32.49 13.97
N ASP A 45 -3.33 -32.22 13.01
CA ASP A 45 -3.79 -33.25 12.08
C ASP A 45 -2.65 -33.48 11.08
N GLU A 46 -2.12 -34.70 11.01
CA GLU A 46 -1.00 -35.02 10.12
C GLU A 46 -1.41 -35.03 8.64
N SER A 47 -2.72 -35.09 8.34
CA SER A 47 -3.23 -35.07 6.96
C SER A 47 -3.25 -33.67 6.33
N ASP A 48 -3.44 -32.61 7.13
CA ASP A 48 -3.24 -31.21 6.71
C ASP A 48 -2.71 -30.33 7.87
N PRO A 49 -1.39 -30.33 8.12
CA PRO A 49 -0.79 -29.53 9.17
C PRO A 49 -1.05 -28.03 9.03
N LEU A 50 -1.23 -27.53 7.81
CA LEU A 50 -1.51 -26.12 7.56
C LEU A 50 -2.93 -25.75 8.02
N ALA A 51 -3.93 -26.58 7.72
CA ALA A 51 -5.29 -26.38 8.24
C ALA A 51 -5.32 -26.46 9.77
N ALA A 52 -4.64 -27.44 10.37
CA ALA A 52 -4.57 -27.60 11.81
C ALA A 52 -3.97 -26.35 12.51
N VAL A 53 -2.85 -25.82 12.00
CA VAL A 53 -2.22 -24.61 12.55
C VAL A 53 -3.09 -23.37 12.34
N ARG A 54 -3.78 -23.22 11.20
CA ARG A 54 -4.71 -22.10 10.96
C ARG A 54 -5.91 -22.12 11.91
N VAL A 55 -6.53 -23.29 12.12
CA VAL A 55 -7.63 -23.45 13.10
C VAL A 55 -7.16 -23.10 14.50
N GLN A 56 -5.95 -23.50 14.89
CA GLN A 56 -5.41 -23.18 16.21
C GLN A 56 -5.07 -21.69 16.37
N ALA A 57 -4.55 -21.04 15.33
CA ALA A 57 -4.31 -19.59 15.31
C ALA A 57 -5.62 -18.78 15.42
N GLN A 58 -6.67 -19.20 14.72
CA GLN A 58 -8.02 -18.61 14.86
C GLN A 58 -8.55 -18.75 16.29
N ARG A 59 -8.40 -19.93 16.91
CA ARG A 59 -8.75 -20.17 18.33
C ARG A 59 -7.89 -19.34 19.30
N ALA A 60 -6.68 -18.97 18.92
CA ALA A 60 -5.80 -18.07 19.67
C ALA A 60 -6.14 -16.57 19.47
N GLY A 61 -7.21 -16.25 18.74
CA GLY A 61 -7.66 -14.88 18.48
C GLY A 61 -7.30 -14.34 17.10
N GLY A 62 -6.53 -15.06 16.28
CA GLY A 62 -6.37 -14.76 14.85
C GLY A 62 -5.56 -13.53 14.45
N GLY A 63 -4.97 -12.78 15.39
CA GLY A 63 -4.07 -11.65 15.08
C GLY A 63 -2.65 -12.09 14.72
N ALA A 64 -1.69 -11.15 14.74
CA ALA A 64 -0.30 -11.44 14.36
C ALA A 64 0.35 -12.49 15.30
N PHE A 65 1.08 -13.46 14.72
CA PHE A 65 1.83 -14.46 15.48
C PHE A 65 3.01 -13.77 16.21
N ILE A 66 3.20 -14.05 17.49
CA ILE A 66 4.31 -13.50 18.29
C ILE A 66 5.35 -14.60 18.61
N GLY A 67 4.90 -15.82 18.87
CA GLY A 67 5.78 -16.93 19.24
C GLY A 67 5.02 -18.13 19.81
N LEU A 68 5.76 -19.01 20.50
CA LEU A 68 5.24 -20.14 21.25
C LEU A 68 5.37 -19.90 22.75
N ASP A 69 4.47 -20.46 23.56
CA ASP A 69 4.54 -20.39 25.03
C ASP A 69 5.82 -21.07 25.54
N ALA A 70 6.68 -20.28 26.19
CA ALA A 70 7.90 -20.75 26.85
C ALA A 70 7.62 -21.67 28.05
N GLY A 71 6.40 -21.68 28.59
CA GLY A 71 5.96 -22.53 29.71
C GLY A 71 5.79 -24.02 29.37
N GLY A 72 6.41 -24.52 28.30
CA GLY A 72 6.43 -25.95 27.94
C GLY A 72 5.12 -26.54 27.40
N ARG A 73 4.02 -25.78 27.38
CA ARG A 73 2.70 -26.24 26.90
C ARG A 73 2.55 -26.25 25.38
N GLY A 74 3.48 -25.62 24.64
CA GLY A 74 3.44 -25.58 23.18
C GLY A 74 2.21 -24.86 22.61
N GLY A 75 1.63 -23.93 23.37
CA GLY A 75 0.54 -23.07 22.90
C GLY A 75 1.08 -21.97 21.98
N ILE A 76 0.31 -21.59 20.95
CA ILE A 76 0.68 -20.46 20.09
C ILE A 76 0.26 -19.15 20.76
N VAL A 77 1.12 -18.14 20.67
CA VAL A 77 0.88 -16.79 21.19
C VAL A 77 0.64 -15.83 20.03
N HIS A 78 -0.52 -15.19 20.01
CA HIS A 78 -0.89 -14.15 19.05
C HIS A 78 -1.15 -12.81 19.75
N ALA A 79 -1.00 -11.73 18.99
CA ALA A 79 -1.62 -10.44 19.30
C ALA A 79 -3.15 -10.52 19.06
N PRO A 80 -3.96 -9.65 19.69
CA PRO A 80 -5.32 -9.37 19.22
C PRO A 80 -5.32 -8.86 17.77
N THR A 81 -6.39 -9.13 17.02
CA THR A 81 -6.54 -8.73 15.59
C THR A 81 -6.38 -7.24 15.33
N GLU A 82 -6.82 -6.40 16.27
CA GLU A 82 -6.78 -4.93 16.16
C GLU A 82 -5.50 -4.32 16.78
N SER A 83 -4.52 -5.14 17.19
CA SER A 83 -3.29 -4.68 17.84
C SER A 83 -2.10 -4.68 16.89
N ALA A 84 -1.41 -3.54 16.79
CA ALA A 84 -0.13 -3.45 16.08
C ALA A 84 1.00 -4.14 16.85
N VAL A 85 1.91 -4.81 16.13
CA VAL A 85 3.08 -5.50 16.69
C VAL A 85 4.36 -4.93 16.07
N LEU A 86 5.28 -4.47 16.91
CA LEU A 86 6.61 -3.99 16.50
C LEU A 86 7.68 -5.05 16.79
N VAL A 87 8.28 -5.62 15.74
CA VAL A 87 9.35 -6.63 15.85
C VAL A 87 10.72 -6.00 15.61
N LEU A 88 11.45 -5.71 16.68
CA LEU A 88 12.81 -5.18 16.60
C LEU A 88 13.85 -6.30 16.59
N GLY A 89 14.87 -6.15 15.73
CA GLY A 89 16.01 -7.07 15.70
C GLY A 89 16.95 -6.76 14.53
N PRO A 90 18.24 -7.13 14.60
CA PRO A 90 19.20 -6.87 13.53
C PRO A 90 18.83 -7.51 12.18
N PRO A 91 19.44 -7.07 11.06
CA PRO A 91 19.38 -7.78 9.79
C PRO A 91 19.81 -9.24 9.94
N ARG A 92 19.21 -10.15 9.15
CA ARG A 92 19.52 -11.60 9.13
C ARG A 92 19.28 -12.35 10.47
N ARG A 93 18.61 -11.77 11.46
CA ARG A 93 18.22 -12.44 12.73
C ARG A 93 16.81 -13.04 12.68
N GLY A 94 16.45 -13.72 11.60
CA GLY A 94 15.24 -14.55 11.53
C GLY A 94 13.87 -13.87 11.51
N LYS A 95 13.75 -12.53 11.69
CA LYS A 95 12.45 -11.81 11.78
C LYS A 95 11.39 -12.24 10.74
N SER A 96 11.77 -12.40 9.47
CA SER A 96 10.87 -12.90 8.42
C SER A 96 10.36 -14.31 8.76
N THR A 97 11.28 -15.24 9.03
CA THR A 97 11.01 -16.65 9.30
C THR A 97 10.29 -16.91 10.61
N SER A 98 10.59 -16.14 11.66
CA SER A 98 10.09 -16.39 13.02
C SER A 98 8.80 -15.66 13.37
N VAL A 99 8.42 -14.60 12.62
CA VAL A 99 7.22 -13.81 12.91
C VAL A 99 6.39 -13.52 11.66
N VAL A 100 7.00 -12.96 10.60
CA VAL A 100 6.25 -12.52 9.42
C VAL A 100 5.63 -13.70 8.68
N ILE A 101 6.43 -14.68 8.27
CA ILE A 101 5.97 -15.88 7.54
C ILE A 101 4.90 -16.65 8.35
N PRO A 102 5.11 -16.98 9.64
CA PRO A 102 4.04 -17.54 10.48
C PRO A 102 2.76 -16.70 10.47
N SER A 103 2.86 -15.38 10.66
CA SER A 103 1.69 -14.49 10.63
C SER A 103 0.93 -14.56 9.30
N VAL A 104 1.63 -14.50 8.16
CA VAL A 104 1.04 -14.61 6.81
C VAL A 104 0.33 -15.96 6.62
N LEU A 105 0.97 -17.05 7.01
CA LEU A 105 0.42 -18.41 6.90
C LEU A 105 -0.83 -18.60 7.78
N THR A 106 -0.80 -18.06 9.00
CA THR A 106 -1.88 -18.24 9.99
C THR A 106 -3.01 -17.22 9.89
N ALA A 107 -2.83 -16.13 9.15
CA ALA A 107 -3.82 -15.07 9.04
C ALA A 107 -5.21 -15.60 8.61
N PRO A 108 -6.30 -15.17 9.28
CA PRO A 108 -7.63 -15.67 9.00
C PRO A 108 -8.15 -15.25 7.62
N GLY A 109 -7.82 -14.04 7.15
CA GLY A 109 -8.24 -13.46 5.87
C GLY A 109 -7.08 -13.02 4.97
N ALA A 110 -7.29 -11.96 4.17
CA ALA A 110 -6.28 -11.31 3.33
C ALA A 110 -5.13 -10.71 4.16
N VAL A 111 -3.96 -10.45 3.56
CA VAL A 111 -2.72 -10.14 4.32
C VAL A 111 -2.01 -8.86 3.91
N VAL A 112 -1.67 -8.69 2.62
CA VAL A 112 -0.81 -7.60 2.09
C VAL A 112 0.55 -7.52 2.81
N SER A 113 1.53 -8.32 2.37
CA SER A 113 2.91 -8.22 2.85
C SER A 113 3.74 -7.23 2.02
N THR A 114 4.75 -6.61 2.63
CA THR A 114 5.77 -5.82 1.92
C THR A 114 7.15 -6.31 2.34
N SER A 115 7.99 -6.65 1.36
CA SER A 115 9.36 -7.14 1.59
C SER A 115 10.22 -6.81 0.39
N THR A 116 11.39 -6.22 0.63
CA THR A 116 12.40 -5.96 -0.41
C THR A 116 13.08 -7.24 -0.95
N LYS A 117 12.60 -8.42 -0.52
CA LYS A 117 13.06 -9.75 -0.94
C LYS A 117 11.86 -10.65 -1.23
N PRO A 118 12.01 -11.63 -2.13
CA PRO A 118 10.95 -12.61 -2.40
C PRO A 118 10.78 -13.65 -1.28
N ASP A 119 11.54 -13.60 -0.18
CA ASP A 119 11.59 -14.62 0.88
C ASP A 119 10.21 -14.92 1.49
N VAL A 120 9.45 -13.89 1.83
CA VAL A 120 8.10 -14.05 2.39
C VAL A 120 7.13 -14.59 1.34
N LEU A 121 7.21 -14.12 0.08
CA LEU A 121 6.33 -14.59 -1.01
C LEU A 121 6.59 -16.07 -1.30
N MET A 122 7.84 -16.46 -1.53
CA MET A 122 8.25 -17.85 -1.82
C MET A 122 7.85 -18.82 -0.71
N ALA A 123 8.01 -18.41 0.56
CA ALA A 123 7.67 -19.25 1.71
C ALA A 123 6.15 -19.38 1.98
N THR A 124 5.33 -18.48 1.43
CA THR A 124 3.89 -18.41 1.77
C THR A 124 2.95 -18.68 0.61
N ALA A 125 3.36 -18.40 -0.63
CA ALA A 125 2.52 -18.58 -1.82
C ALA A 125 1.97 -20.00 -2.00
N PRO A 126 2.75 -21.11 -1.86
CA PRO A 126 2.22 -22.47 -2.01
C PRO A 126 1.14 -22.84 -0.98
N ALA A 127 1.22 -22.26 0.21
CA ALA A 127 0.27 -22.47 1.29
C ALA A 127 -0.97 -21.57 1.15
N ARG A 128 -0.79 -20.32 0.71
CA ARG A 128 -1.86 -19.33 0.56
C ARG A 128 -2.70 -19.55 -0.70
N SER A 129 -2.10 -20.04 -1.79
CA SER A 129 -2.80 -20.38 -3.04
C SER A 129 -3.86 -21.47 -2.87
N ARG A 130 -3.71 -22.35 -1.87
CA ARG A 130 -4.73 -23.35 -1.46
C ARG A 130 -6.05 -22.73 -0.98
N TYR A 131 -6.06 -21.44 -0.61
CA TYR A 131 -7.21 -20.77 0.01
C TYR A 131 -7.71 -19.54 -0.77
N GLY A 132 -7.08 -19.19 -1.88
CA GLY A 132 -7.46 -18.06 -2.72
C GLY A 132 -6.30 -17.55 -3.56
N THR A 133 -6.56 -16.54 -4.39
CA THR A 133 -5.53 -15.97 -5.28
C THR A 133 -4.36 -15.40 -4.48
N VAL A 134 -3.13 -15.58 -4.98
CA VAL A 134 -1.94 -14.91 -4.47
C VAL A 134 -1.47 -13.92 -5.54
N TRP A 135 -1.27 -12.68 -5.13
CA TRP A 135 -0.80 -11.60 -6.00
C TRP A 135 0.60 -11.16 -5.61
N ALA A 136 1.35 -10.65 -6.58
CA ALA A 136 2.64 -10.00 -6.36
C ALA A 136 2.73 -8.71 -7.18
N PHE A 137 2.88 -7.58 -6.49
CA PHE A 137 3.17 -6.29 -7.13
C PHE A 137 4.68 -6.08 -7.16
N ASP A 138 5.21 -5.97 -8.38
CA ASP A 138 6.63 -5.72 -8.63
C ASP A 138 6.77 -4.82 -9.86
N PRO A 139 6.73 -3.49 -9.68
CA PRO A 139 6.79 -2.53 -10.78
C PRO A 139 8.18 -2.46 -11.42
N THR A 140 9.21 -3.07 -10.82
CA THR A 140 10.53 -3.18 -11.46
C THR A 140 10.66 -4.42 -12.35
N GLY A 141 9.67 -5.31 -12.39
CA GLY A 141 9.68 -6.51 -13.25
C GLY A 141 10.82 -7.48 -12.99
N GLN A 142 11.55 -7.33 -11.87
CA GLN A 142 12.78 -8.07 -11.55
C GLN A 142 12.52 -9.40 -10.84
N ALA A 143 11.35 -9.59 -10.25
CA ALA A 143 11.00 -10.82 -9.55
C ALA A 143 10.38 -11.84 -10.52
N ASP A 144 11.04 -12.99 -10.66
CA ASP A 144 10.39 -14.23 -11.10
C ASP A 144 9.30 -14.61 -10.10
N LEU A 145 8.12 -14.98 -10.61
CA LEU A 145 6.98 -15.34 -9.77
C LEU A 145 6.85 -16.86 -9.69
N PRO A 146 6.72 -17.45 -8.50
CA PRO A 146 6.49 -18.89 -8.35
C PRO A 146 5.09 -19.28 -8.82
N ASP A 147 4.92 -20.57 -9.13
CA ASP A 147 3.65 -21.12 -9.61
C ASP A 147 2.46 -20.78 -8.69
N GLY A 148 1.33 -20.44 -9.31
CA GLY A 148 0.12 -20.01 -8.62
C GLY A 148 0.10 -18.54 -8.16
N VAL A 149 1.18 -17.78 -8.34
CA VAL A 149 1.21 -16.33 -8.09
C VAL A 149 0.87 -15.54 -9.36
N ARG A 150 -0.06 -14.59 -9.25
CA ARG A 150 -0.42 -13.67 -10.32
C ARG A 150 0.36 -12.36 -10.20
N ARG A 151 0.91 -11.86 -11.30
CA ARG A 151 1.49 -10.51 -11.34
C ARG A 151 0.36 -9.49 -11.22
N LEU A 152 0.43 -8.64 -10.19
CA LEU A 152 -0.48 -7.52 -10.02
C LEU A 152 -0.06 -6.39 -10.97
N ARG A 153 -1.05 -5.80 -11.66
CA ARG A 153 -0.95 -4.51 -12.31
C ARG A 153 -1.96 -3.58 -11.68
N TRP A 154 -1.51 -2.38 -11.32
CA TRP A 154 -2.29 -1.39 -10.60
C TRP A 154 -1.76 0.01 -10.89
N SER A 155 -2.65 0.96 -11.06
CA SER A 155 -2.37 2.36 -11.35
C SER A 155 -2.87 3.26 -10.21
N PRO A 156 -2.11 4.28 -9.78
CA PRO A 156 -2.63 5.33 -8.91
C PRO A 156 -3.91 5.99 -9.44
N LEU A 157 -4.12 6.00 -10.77
CA LEU A 157 -5.33 6.53 -11.40
C LEU A 157 -6.59 5.72 -11.07
N ASP A 158 -6.47 4.41 -10.80
CA ASP A 158 -7.58 3.57 -10.35
C ASP A 158 -8.13 4.04 -8.98
N ALA A 159 -7.28 4.73 -8.20
CA ALA A 159 -7.61 5.32 -6.92
C ALA A 159 -7.86 6.84 -6.98
N ALA A 160 -7.99 7.42 -8.19
CA ALA A 160 -8.18 8.86 -8.41
C ALA A 160 -9.54 9.21 -9.06
N GLY A 161 -10.52 8.30 -9.04
CA GLY A 161 -11.81 8.45 -9.73
C GLY A 161 -12.77 9.53 -9.18
N ASP A 162 -12.45 10.16 -8.05
CA ASP A 162 -13.11 11.37 -7.54
C ASP A 162 -12.04 12.35 -7.02
N TRP A 163 -12.33 13.65 -6.94
CA TRP A 163 -11.33 14.66 -6.52
C TRP A 163 -10.82 14.43 -5.10
N GLY A 164 -11.67 13.96 -4.20
CA GLY A 164 -11.27 13.54 -2.85
C GLY A 164 -10.27 12.38 -2.90
N ALA A 165 -10.49 11.39 -3.76
CA ALA A 165 -9.62 10.24 -3.96
C ALA A 165 -8.29 10.64 -4.60
N ALA A 166 -8.32 11.47 -5.65
CA ALA A 166 -7.15 12.04 -6.29
C ALA A 166 -6.23 12.78 -5.29
N LYS A 167 -6.80 13.61 -4.40
CA LYS A 167 -6.06 14.25 -3.30
C LYS A 167 -5.46 13.22 -2.32
N ARG A 168 -6.23 12.20 -1.93
CA ARG A 168 -5.77 11.14 -1.00
C ARG A 168 -4.60 10.35 -1.59
N ILE A 169 -4.69 9.94 -2.85
CA ILE A 169 -3.63 9.15 -3.49
C ILE A 169 -2.40 10.01 -3.79
N ALA A 170 -2.56 11.26 -4.23
CA ALA A 170 -1.46 12.20 -4.38
C ALA A 170 -0.70 12.41 -3.06
N ALA A 171 -1.40 12.68 -1.96
CA ALA A 171 -0.79 12.82 -0.64
C ALA A 171 -0.06 11.54 -0.18
N ALA A 172 -0.63 10.36 -0.46
CA ALA A 172 0.01 9.08 -0.15
C ALA A 172 1.28 8.83 -0.98
N MET A 173 1.26 9.14 -2.28
CA MET A 173 2.43 9.04 -3.17
C MET A 173 3.56 9.97 -2.70
N VAL A 174 3.25 11.25 -2.41
CA VAL A 174 4.25 12.22 -1.97
C VAL A 174 4.82 11.83 -0.61
N GLY A 175 3.98 11.44 0.37
CA GLY A 175 4.44 10.99 1.69
C GLY A 175 5.24 9.67 1.68
N ALA A 176 5.13 8.86 0.61
CA ALA A 176 5.95 7.67 0.41
C ALA A 176 7.33 7.99 -0.19
N SER A 177 7.49 9.09 -0.92
CA SER A 177 8.75 9.46 -1.58
C SER A 177 9.86 9.81 -0.58
N PRO A 178 11.13 9.44 -0.86
CA PRO A 178 12.28 9.94 -0.12
C PRO A 178 12.40 11.46 -0.10
N ALA A 179 11.90 12.17 -1.11
CA ALA A 179 11.92 13.63 -1.17
C ALA A 179 11.14 14.31 -0.03
N ALA A 180 10.17 13.60 0.56
CA ALA A 180 9.44 14.05 1.74
C ALA A 180 10.20 13.86 3.08
N LYS A 181 11.43 13.35 3.07
CA LYS A 181 12.21 12.99 4.28
C LYS A 181 13.62 13.59 4.24
N GLY A 182 13.84 14.73 4.90
CA GLY A 182 15.18 15.26 5.15
C GLY A 182 15.34 16.79 5.29
N THR A 183 14.29 17.60 5.47
CA THR A 183 14.43 19.07 5.52
C THR A 183 13.67 19.72 6.68
N ARG A 184 13.97 20.99 7.03
CA ARG A 184 13.18 21.72 8.06
C ARG A 184 11.78 22.14 7.60
N HIS A 185 11.37 21.81 6.37
CA HIS A 185 10.12 22.24 5.74
C HIS A 185 9.34 21.09 5.06
N GLU A 186 9.54 19.85 5.50
CA GLU A 186 8.98 18.62 4.88
C GLU A 186 7.48 18.70 4.63
N SER A 187 6.72 19.18 5.61
CA SER A 187 5.25 19.29 5.55
C SER A 187 4.78 20.32 4.52
N HIS A 188 5.54 21.39 4.29
CA HIS A 188 5.20 22.40 3.28
C HIS A 188 5.38 21.85 1.87
N TRP A 189 6.55 21.25 1.59
CA TRP A 189 6.84 20.67 0.27
C TRP A 189 5.96 19.46 -0.04
N THR A 190 5.68 18.61 0.96
CA THR A 190 4.72 17.49 0.82
C THR A 190 3.33 17.99 0.41
N SER A 191 2.85 19.07 1.05
CA SER A 191 1.55 19.67 0.72
C SER A 191 1.53 20.28 -0.68
N ARG A 192 2.58 21.04 -1.05
CA ARG A 192 2.67 21.69 -2.36
C ARG A 192 2.82 20.71 -3.52
N ALA A 193 3.64 19.67 -3.39
CA ALA A 193 3.77 18.63 -4.42
C ALA A 193 2.46 17.83 -4.60
N ALA A 194 1.75 17.54 -3.49
CA ALA A 194 0.42 16.93 -3.58
C ALA A 194 -0.63 17.85 -4.23
N ALA A 195 -0.49 19.18 -4.06
CA ALA A 195 -1.34 20.16 -4.73
C ALA A 195 -1.08 20.27 -6.24
N LEU A 196 0.12 19.96 -6.74
CA LEU A 196 0.37 19.81 -8.17
C LEU A 196 -0.09 18.44 -8.68
N LEU A 197 0.29 17.36 -8.00
CA LEU A 197 0.02 15.99 -8.45
C LEU A 197 -1.48 15.63 -8.43
N GLY A 198 -2.23 16.13 -7.44
CA GLY A 198 -3.67 15.83 -7.27
C GLY A 198 -4.50 16.17 -8.52
N PRO A 199 -4.50 17.43 -9.00
CA PRO A 199 -5.24 17.83 -10.20
C PRO A 199 -4.83 17.03 -11.45
N LEU A 200 -3.55 16.70 -11.60
CA LEU A 200 -3.05 15.91 -12.74
C LEU A 200 -3.57 14.47 -12.70
N LEU A 201 -3.55 13.81 -11.53
CA LEU A 201 -4.16 12.48 -11.38
C LEU A 201 -5.67 12.52 -11.61
N TYR A 202 -6.36 13.57 -11.16
CA TYR A 202 -7.80 13.72 -11.37
C TYR A 202 -8.15 13.91 -12.85
N ALA A 203 -7.44 14.80 -13.54
CA ALA A 203 -7.57 15.04 -14.98
C ALA A 203 -7.32 13.76 -15.78
N ALA A 204 -6.24 13.02 -15.48
CA ALA A 204 -5.97 11.77 -16.18
C ALA A 204 -7.04 10.70 -15.92
N ALA A 205 -7.54 10.58 -14.68
CA ALA A 205 -8.57 9.60 -14.32
C ALA A 205 -9.93 9.89 -14.96
N SER A 206 -10.36 11.16 -15.01
CA SER A 206 -11.69 11.55 -15.51
C SER A 206 -11.92 11.18 -16.99
N VAL A 207 -10.86 11.20 -17.81
CA VAL A 207 -10.88 10.80 -19.23
C VAL A 207 -10.12 9.48 -19.52
N ARG A 208 -9.77 8.71 -18.48
CA ARG A 208 -9.11 7.39 -18.57
C ARG A 208 -7.77 7.35 -19.32
N LEU A 209 -6.99 8.42 -19.17
CA LEU A 209 -5.57 8.43 -19.55
C LEU A 209 -4.75 7.49 -18.66
N GLN A 210 -3.46 7.36 -18.95
CA GLN A 210 -2.54 6.44 -18.31
C GLN A 210 -1.49 7.19 -17.48
N MET A 211 -0.77 6.50 -16.59
CA MET A 211 0.29 7.13 -15.79
C MET A 211 1.40 7.76 -16.64
N ARG A 212 1.61 7.29 -17.88
CA ARG A 212 2.57 7.90 -18.83
C ARG A 212 2.22 9.34 -19.19
N ASP A 213 0.93 9.69 -19.20
CA ASP A 213 0.47 11.03 -19.57
C ASP A 213 0.74 12.00 -18.43
N VAL A 214 0.47 11.58 -17.19
CA VAL A 214 0.83 12.31 -15.95
C VAL A 214 2.34 12.48 -15.82
N VAL A 215 3.11 11.43 -16.09
CA VAL A 215 4.58 11.50 -16.13
C VAL A 215 5.05 12.48 -17.21
N GLY A 216 4.42 12.45 -18.40
CA GLY A 216 4.68 13.39 -19.48
C GLY A 216 4.50 14.84 -19.03
N TRP A 217 3.34 15.19 -18.46
CA TRP A 217 3.03 16.53 -17.97
C TRP A 217 4.02 17.01 -16.90
N VAL A 218 4.36 16.15 -15.92
CA VAL A 218 5.28 16.52 -14.82
C VAL A 218 6.73 16.67 -15.28
N LEU A 219 7.18 15.91 -16.29
CA LEU A 219 8.55 16.02 -16.81
C LEU A 219 8.73 17.11 -17.87
N SER A 220 7.67 17.49 -18.59
CA SER A 220 7.73 18.56 -19.60
C SER A 220 7.67 19.98 -19.02
N GLY A 221 7.16 20.15 -17.79
CA GLY A 221 6.81 21.48 -17.26
C GLY A 221 5.43 21.98 -17.71
N ASP A 222 4.68 21.16 -18.44
CA ASP A 222 3.45 21.56 -19.14
C ASP A 222 2.22 20.78 -18.64
N VAL A 223 1.20 21.53 -18.19
CA VAL A 223 -0.08 21.01 -17.71
C VAL A 223 -1.26 21.50 -18.54
N GLU A 224 -1.05 22.19 -19.67
CA GLU A 224 -2.12 22.79 -20.47
C GLU A 224 -3.19 21.75 -20.85
N THR A 225 -2.76 20.57 -21.30
CA THR A 225 -3.67 19.44 -21.59
C THR A 225 -4.50 19.03 -20.37
N ALA A 226 -3.90 18.98 -19.18
CA ALA A 226 -4.61 18.61 -17.96
C ALA A 226 -5.60 19.70 -17.52
N ASP A 227 -5.22 20.97 -17.64
CA ASP A 227 -6.06 22.13 -17.33
C ASP A 227 -7.29 22.19 -18.26
N LEU A 228 -7.11 21.92 -19.56
CA LEU A 228 -8.18 21.81 -20.56
C LEU A 228 -9.13 20.62 -20.30
N ILE A 229 -8.61 19.48 -19.84
CA ILE A 229 -9.43 18.33 -19.44
C ILE A 229 -10.33 18.70 -18.24
N LEU A 230 -9.78 19.42 -17.25
CA LEU A 230 -10.56 19.89 -16.09
C LEU A 230 -11.60 20.94 -16.51
N GLU A 231 -11.28 21.85 -17.43
CA GLU A 231 -12.23 22.80 -18.02
C GLU A 231 -13.42 22.08 -18.69
N TRP A 232 -13.11 21.11 -19.56
CA TRP A 232 -14.10 20.33 -20.31
C TRP A 232 -15.03 19.51 -19.40
N ALA A 233 -14.54 19.09 -18.22
CA ALA A 233 -15.31 18.39 -17.20
C ALA A 233 -16.18 19.37 -16.40
N ALA A 234 -15.65 20.53 -15.99
CA ALA A 234 -16.39 21.58 -15.30
C ALA A 234 -17.56 22.11 -16.15
N ASP A 235 -17.34 22.36 -17.45
CA ASP A 235 -18.37 22.73 -18.43
C ASP A 235 -19.51 21.71 -18.54
N ARG A 236 -19.28 20.46 -18.11
CA ARG A 236 -20.27 19.36 -18.09
C ARG A 236 -20.94 19.18 -16.73
N GLY A 237 -20.66 20.05 -15.76
CA GLY A 237 -21.25 20.04 -14.43
C GLY A 237 -20.42 19.32 -13.36
N ASP A 238 -19.16 18.97 -13.64
CA ASP A 238 -18.24 18.46 -12.62
C ASP A 238 -17.67 19.60 -11.76
N ALA A 239 -18.38 19.94 -10.67
CA ALA A 239 -17.94 20.97 -9.72
C ALA A 239 -16.64 20.63 -8.98
N ASP A 240 -16.22 19.36 -8.96
CA ASP A 240 -14.95 18.93 -8.38
C ASP A 240 -13.77 19.22 -9.35
N ALA A 241 -14.03 19.26 -10.66
CA ALA A 241 -13.05 19.69 -11.67
C ALA A 241 -12.71 21.19 -11.57
N ASP A 242 -13.69 22.06 -11.30
CA ASP A 242 -13.46 23.48 -10.99
C ASP A 242 -12.53 23.65 -9.77
N LEU A 243 -12.76 22.86 -8.71
CA LEU A 243 -11.91 22.86 -7.51
C LEU A 243 -10.49 22.38 -7.82
N ALA A 244 -10.33 21.33 -8.64
CA ALA A 244 -9.02 20.86 -9.08
C ALA A 244 -8.29 21.91 -9.94
N ARG A 245 -9.00 22.56 -10.87
CA ARG A 245 -8.46 23.63 -11.74
C ARG A 245 -8.00 24.85 -10.92
N MET A 246 -8.79 25.27 -9.92
CA MET A 246 -8.39 26.36 -9.02
C MET A 246 -7.10 26.04 -8.23
N VAL A 247 -6.91 24.79 -7.81
CA VAL A 247 -5.68 24.35 -7.13
C VAL A 247 -4.50 24.33 -8.12
N LEU A 248 -4.67 23.76 -9.31
CA LEU A 248 -3.64 23.71 -10.35
C LEU A 248 -3.18 25.12 -10.77
N GLY A 249 -4.13 26.00 -11.07
CA GLY A 249 -3.88 27.41 -11.36
C GLY A 249 -3.26 28.18 -10.19
N GLY A 250 -3.49 27.73 -8.94
CA GLY A 250 -2.82 28.25 -7.75
C GLY A 250 -1.33 27.89 -7.68
N VAL A 251 -0.95 26.69 -8.13
CA VAL A 251 0.46 26.27 -8.29
C VAL A 251 1.11 27.01 -9.46
N GLN A 252 0.42 27.16 -10.58
CA GLN A 252 0.95 27.88 -11.75
C GLN A 252 1.22 29.36 -11.49
N ARG A 253 0.39 30.01 -10.67
CA ARG A 253 0.58 31.41 -10.24
C ARG A 253 1.56 31.60 -9.07
N ALA A 254 2.19 30.54 -8.56
CA ALA A 254 3.25 30.67 -7.56
C ALA A 254 4.48 31.36 -8.18
N ALA A 255 5.27 32.06 -7.34
CA ALA A 255 6.49 32.73 -7.76
C ALA A 255 7.47 31.73 -8.39
N ASP A 256 8.24 32.13 -9.41
CA ASP A 256 9.01 31.22 -10.28
C ASP A 256 9.90 30.22 -9.50
N GLN A 257 10.59 30.69 -8.46
CA GLN A 257 11.42 29.83 -7.61
C GLN A 257 10.60 28.82 -6.80
N GLU A 258 9.44 29.23 -6.26
CA GLU A 258 8.54 28.33 -5.56
C GLU A 258 7.95 27.31 -6.53
N ARG A 259 7.43 27.77 -7.68
CA ARG A 259 6.90 26.91 -8.75
C ARG A 259 7.92 25.86 -9.16
N GLN A 260 9.15 26.26 -9.52
CA GLN A 260 10.22 25.34 -9.89
C GLN A 260 10.53 24.30 -8.79
N SER A 261 10.44 24.70 -7.51
CA SER A 261 10.66 23.79 -6.37
C SER A 261 9.53 22.77 -6.22
N ILE A 262 8.27 23.17 -6.47
CA ILE A 262 7.11 22.28 -6.48
C ILE A 262 7.21 21.26 -7.61
N TRP A 263 7.61 21.72 -8.80
CA TRP A 263 7.84 20.87 -9.96
C TRP A 263 8.94 19.83 -9.71
N SER A 264 10.10 20.24 -9.18
CA SER A 264 11.17 19.31 -8.81
C SER A 264 10.72 18.28 -7.78
N ALA A 265 10.04 18.71 -6.71
CA ALA A 265 9.55 17.79 -5.67
C ALA A 265 8.48 16.82 -6.20
N THR A 266 7.71 17.23 -7.23
CA THR A 266 6.72 16.36 -7.87
C THR A 266 7.39 15.37 -8.84
N ALA A 267 8.43 15.79 -9.55
CA ALA A 267 9.27 14.91 -10.37
C ALA A 267 9.92 13.80 -9.52
N ASP A 268 10.47 14.13 -8.34
CA ASP A 268 11.04 13.15 -7.40
C ASP A 268 10.02 12.13 -6.86
N VAL A 269 8.71 12.46 -6.91
CA VAL A 269 7.62 11.57 -6.49
C VAL A 269 7.20 10.63 -7.61
N ILE A 270 7.21 11.11 -8.87
CA ILE A 270 6.87 10.30 -10.03
C ILE A 270 8.06 9.51 -10.61
N ASP A 271 9.30 9.74 -10.15
CA ASP A 271 10.50 9.08 -10.68
C ASP A 271 10.38 7.55 -10.73
N VAL A 272 9.67 6.95 -9.77
CA VAL A 272 9.38 5.50 -9.76
C VAL A 272 8.64 5.00 -11.02
N TYR A 273 7.98 5.88 -11.77
CA TYR A 273 7.27 5.61 -13.03
C TYR A 273 8.03 6.06 -14.29
N THR A 274 9.31 6.42 -14.21
CA THR A 274 10.11 6.84 -15.39
C THR A 274 10.65 5.66 -16.21
N THR A 275 10.45 4.41 -15.74
CA THR A 275 10.85 3.20 -16.45
C THR A 275 9.68 2.55 -17.18
N GLY A 276 9.93 1.97 -18.35
CA GLY A 276 8.90 1.26 -19.13
C GLY A 276 8.20 0.17 -18.32
N GLN A 277 8.96 -0.64 -17.58
CA GLN A 277 8.43 -1.71 -16.72
C GLN A 277 7.47 -1.19 -15.63
N ALA A 278 7.74 -0.03 -15.04
CA ALA A 278 6.86 0.58 -14.05
C ALA A 278 5.57 1.11 -14.70
N LEU A 279 5.66 1.73 -15.88
CA LEU A 279 4.48 2.17 -16.65
C LEU A 279 3.63 0.98 -17.11
N ASP A 280 4.25 -0.06 -17.66
CA ASP A 280 3.58 -1.31 -18.05
C ASP A 280 2.89 -2.01 -16.86
N SER A 281 3.41 -1.81 -15.64
CA SER A 281 2.77 -2.31 -14.41
C SER A 281 1.52 -1.53 -14.00
N CYS A 282 1.32 -0.32 -14.55
CA CYS A 282 0.10 0.48 -14.40
C CYS A 282 -0.86 0.35 -15.60
N GLU A 283 -0.41 -0.17 -16.74
CA GLU A 283 -1.27 -0.38 -17.90
C GLU A 283 -2.24 -1.55 -17.68
N ARG A 284 -3.54 -1.30 -17.91
CA ARG A 284 -4.63 -2.30 -17.81
C ARG A 284 -4.59 -3.04 -16.47
N SER A 285 -4.80 -2.30 -15.39
CA SER A 285 -4.90 -2.83 -14.03
C SER A 285 -5.79 -4.09 -13.98
N ASN A 286 -5.29 -5.13 -13.31
CA ASN A 286 -5.96 -6.43 -13.20
C ASN A 286 -6.44 -6.72 -11.77
N TRP A 287 -6.55 -5.66 -10.98
CA TRP A 287 -6.94 -5.66 -9.58
C TRP A 287 -8.25 -4.92 -9.40
N GLU A 288 -9.32 -5.66 -9.12
CA GLU A 288 -10.60 -5.09 -8.71
C GLU A 288 -10.81 -5.38 -7.21
N PRO A 289 -10.78 -4.38 -6.32
CA PRO A 289 -10.87 -4.59 -4.87
C PRO A 289 -12.28 -5.00 -4.37
N HIS A 290 -13.18 -5.37 -5.30
CA HIS A 290 -14.59 -5.66 -5.06
C HIS A 290 -15.07 -6.99 -5.68
N GLN A 291 -14.16 -7.77 -6.30
CA GLN A 291 -14.40 -9.15 -6.75
C GLN A 291 -13.84 -10.17 -5.75
#